data_AF-A0A382X382-F1
#
_entry.id   AF-A0A382X382-F1
#
_cell.length_a   1.000
_cell.length_b   1.000
_cell.length_c   1.000
_cell.angle_alpha   90.00
_cell.angle_beta   90.00
_cell.angle_gamma   90.00
#
_symmetry.space_group_name_H-M   'P 1'
#
loop_
_entity.id
_entity.type
_entity.pdbx_description
1 polymer ?
#
loop_
_entity_poly.entity_id
_entity_poly.type
_entity_poly.pdbx_seq_one_letter_code
_entity_poly.pdbx_strand_id
1 'polypeptide(L)'
;VTHRQKRVKFFMDWMGDISHNQEDYESLDYTVRSRLMNFPLVNHNLTSPRYGRSMELLYTQLPKGLDRRIPQLARELSGDSDTSYDSAFAIEQTLKWNYRYTREGTGFSVDPVANFLFERKEGHCEYFATAMVVMLRSLGIPARPVNGFLGSRYNSYGDYYIVTEGNAHSWVEVFFPNRGWVTFDPTPPAVTEELVSASFTEMNLFLDSMKLKWYKWVVFYNLDRQILLYTGLWNTLLPDSQHIDLGTHVSAREFRMKMGSTVRNMENWKIAV
;
A
#
# COMPACT_ATOMS: atom_id res chain seq x y z
N VAL A 1 36.92 2.01 -18.75
CA VAL A 1 35.99 2.98 -18.16
C VAL A 1 35.39 2.35 -16.91
N THR A 2 35.84 2.76 -15.73
CA THR A 2 35.29 2.28 -14.45
C THR A 2 33.90 2.88 -14.26
N HIS A 3 32.84 2.09 -14.48
CA HIS A 3 31.49 2.45 -14.09
C HIS A 3 31.44 2.53 -12.56
N ARG A 4 31.54 3.75 -12.03
CA ARG A 4 31.32 4.02 -10.62
C ARG A 4 29.82 3.87 -10.37
N GLN A 5 29.39 2.73 -9.83
CA GLN A 5 27.99 2.54 -9.40
C GLN A 5 27.59 3.73 -8.51
N LYS A 6 26.66 4.56 -8.97
CA LYS A 6 26.11 5.64 -8.16
C LYS A 6 25.38 4.98 -6.99
N ARG A 7 25.79 5.27 -5.75
CA ARG A 7 25.06 4.79 -4.57
C ARG A 7 23.64 5.36 -4.58
N VAL A 8 22.65 4.48 -4.45
CA VAL A 8 21.26 4.87 -4.20
C VAL A 8 21.22 5.58 -2.85
N LYS A 9 20.66 6.78 -2.83
CA LYS A 9 20.43 7.59 -1.64
C LYS A 9 18.93 7.67 -1.44
N PHE A 10 18.51 7.38 -0.23
CA PHE A 10 17.14 7.61 0.22
C PHE A 10 17.05 8.96 0.92
N PHE A 11 15.98 9.68 0.67
CA PHE A 11 15.65 10.94 1.31
C PHE A 11 14.31 10.76 2.00
N MET A 12 14.24 11.14 3.26
CA MET A 12 12.98 11.21 3.98
C MET A 12 12.67 12.68 4.20
N ASP A 13 11.51 13.12 3.76
CA ASP A 13 11.08 14.48 4.05
C ASP A 13 10.49 14.59 5.46
N TRP A 14 10.12 15.81 5.84
CA TRP A 14 9.54 16.10 7.16
C TRP A 14 8.13 15.51 7.34
N MET A 15 7.50 14.99 6.28
CA MET A 15 6.20 14.31 6.28
C MET A 15 6.37 12.79 6.43
N GLY A 16 7.61 12.29 6.36
CA GLY A 16 7.94 10.87 6.43
C GLY A 16 7.89 10.16 5.08
N ASP A 17 7.72 10.89 3.97
CA ASP A 17 7.72 10.31 2.64
C ASP A 17 9.17 9.98 2.24
N ILE A 18 9.38 8.76 1.75
CA ILE A 18 10.71 8.25 1.35
C ILE A 18 10.83 8.32 -0.17
N SER A 19 11.88 8.98 -0.66
CA SER A 19 12.22 9.06 -2.08
C SER A 19 13.65 8.59 -2.34
N HIS A 20 13.99 8.25 -3.59
CA HIS A 20 15.34 7.86 -3.99
C HIS A 20 15.80 8.57 -5.25
N ASN A 21 17.11 8.63 -5.48
CA ASN A 21 17.74 9.29 -6.63
C ASN A 21 18.10 8.34 -7.79
N GLN A 22 17.50 7.15 -7.84
CA GLN A 22 17.78 6.16 -8.88
C GLN A 22 16.87 6.40 -10.08
N GLU A 23 17.38 6.27 -11.29
CA GLU A 23 16.60 6.40 -12.53
C GLU A 23 15.58 5.25 -12.63
N ASP A 24 14.37 5.54 -13.15
CA ASP A 24 13.18 4.67 -13.12
C ASP A 24 13.35 3.27 -13.76
N TYR A 25 14.49 3.00 -14.42
CA TYR A 25 14.75 1.79 -15.20
C TYR A 25 15.62 0.75 -14.50
N GLU A 26 16.15 1.01 -13.30
CA GLU A 26 16.92 0.01 -12.53
C GLU A 26 16.06 -0.62 -11.43
N SER A 27 16.11 -1.95 -11.30
CA SER A 27 15.37 -2.68 -10.26
C SER A 27 15.90 -2.35 -8.87
N LEU A 28 15.03 -1.83 -8.00
CA LEU A 28 15.35 -1.56 -6.59
C LEU A 28 14.87 -2.72 -5.71
N ASP A 29 15.81 -3.44 -5.09
CA ASP A 29 15.51 -4.41 -4.04
C ASP A 29 15.55 -3.73 -2.66
N TYR A 30 14.42 -3.71 -1.95
CA TYR A 30 14.32 -3.11 -0.62
C TYR A 30 13.49 -3.98 0.34
N THR A 31 13.66 -3.78 1.64
CA THR A 31 12.87 -4.45 2.69
C THR A 31 12.21 -3.40 3.56
N VAL A 32 10.88 -3.42 3.62
CA VAL A 32 10.09 -2.57 4.53
C VAL A 32 9.77 -3.37 5.79
N ARG A 33 10.00 -2.78 6.96
CA ARG A 33 9.55 -3.32 8.24
C ARG A 33 8.52 -2.38 8.84
N SER A 34 7.26 -2.78 8.80
CA SER A 34 6.20 -2.07 9.51
C SER A 34 6.07 -2.62 10.93
N ARG A 35 5.77 -1.73 11.88
CA ARG A 35 5.32 -2.11 13.23
C ARG A 35 3.85 -1.75 13.32
N LEU A 36 2.99 -2.72 13.64
CA LEU A 36 1.59 -2.44 13.96
C LEU A 36 1.56 -1.53 15.19
N MET A 37 1.23 -0.26 14.98
CA MET A 37 0.95 0.65 16.09
C MET A 37 -0.49 0.40 16.54
N ASN A 38 -0.65 -0.28 17.68
CA ASN A 38 -1.93 -0.31 18.36
C ASN A 38 -2.17 1.08 18.98
N PHE A 39 -2.83 1.95 18.24
CA PHE A 39 -3.31 3.20 18.81
C PHE A 39 -4.48 2.89 19.75
N PRO A 40 -4.48 3.39 21.00
CA PRO A 40 -5.66 3.29 21.85
C PRO A 40 -6.87 3.94 21.15
N LEU A 41 -8.06 3.43 21.50
CA LEU A 41 -9.36 3.93 21.02
C LEU A 41 -9.40 5.46 21.09
N VAL A 42 -9.95 6.06 20.04
CA VAL A 42 -10.00 7.51 19.84
C VAL A 42 -10.58 8.17 21.09
N ASN A 43 -9.76 8.98 21.78
CA ASN A 43 -10.29 9.89 22.78
C ASN A 43 -10.88 11.07 21.99
N HIS A 44 -12.21 11.15 21.93
CA HIS A 44 -12.96 12.13 21.12
C HIS A 44 -12.71 13.60 21.51
N ASN A 45 -11.88 13.88 22.52
CA ASN A 45 -11.44 15.23 22.88
C ASN A 45 -10.35 15.78 21.96
N LEU A 46 -10.59 15.82 20.65
CA LEU A 46 -9.76 16.54 19.67
C LEU A 46 -10.21 18.01 19.55
N THR A 47 -10.39 18.68 20.70
CA THR A 47 -11.03 19.99 20.85
C THR A 47 -10.12 21.18 20.52
N SER A 48 -9.17 21.06 19.58
CA SER A 48 -8.45 22.23 19.10
C SER A 48 -8.05 22.15 17.62
N PRO A 49 -8.56 23.06 16.77
CA PRO A 49 -8.37 23.05 15.31
C PRO A 49 -7.05 23.70 14.88
N ARG A 50 -6.09 23.93 15.78
CA ARG A 50 -4.84 24.61 15.41
C ARG A 50 -3.87 23.61 14.83
N TYR A 51 -3.98 23.43 13.52
CA TYR A 51 -2.99 22.71 12.74
C TYR A 51 -1.70 23.53 12.68
N GLY A 52 -0.56 22.85 12.53
CA GLY A 52 0.69 23.54 12.24
C GLY A 52 0.57 24.28 10.90
N ARG A 53 1.13 25.48 10.79
CA ARG A 53 1.05 26.31 9.57
C ARG A 53 1.49 25.57 8.29
N SER A 54 2.50 24.71 8.38
CA SER A 54 2.94 23.88 7.26
C SER A 54 1.87 22.88 6.81
N MET A 55 1.13 22.31 7.76
CA MET A 55 0.08 21.34 7.50
C MET A 55 -1.10 21.99 6.76
N GLU A 56 -1.55 23.16 7.22
CA GLU A 56 -2.60 23.92 6.55
C GLU A 56 -2.18 24.27 5.12
N LEU A 57 -1.01 24.88 4.95
CA LEU A 57 -0.52 25.32 3.64
C LEU A 57 -0.40 24.19 2.60
N LEU A 58 -0.10 22.96 3.05
CA LEU A 58 0.20 21.83 2.17
C LEU A 58 -0.91 20.81 2.03
N TYR A 59 -1.91 20.83 2.91
CA TYR A 59 -2.97 19.81 2.93
C TYR A 59 -4.38 20.37 3.02
N THR A 60 -4.57 21.69 2.90
CA THR A 60 -5.89 22.33 2.71
C THR A 60 -5.99 23.11 1.39
N GLN A 61 -5.08 22.86 0.45
CA GLN A 61 -5.07 23.47 -0.87
C GLN A 61 -6.23 22.96 -1.74
N LEU A 62 -6.86 23.91 -2.45
CA LEU A 62 -8.01 23.69 -3.31
C LEU A 62 -7.81 24.39 -4.67
N PRO A 63 -8.42 23.86 -5.75
CA PRO A 63 -8.37 24.52 -7.05
C PRO A 63 -9.11 25.87 -7.00
N LYS A 64 -8.60 26.88 -7.72
CA LYS A 64 -9.18 28.24 -7.75
C LYS A 64 -10.61 28.28 -8.31
N GLY A 65 -10.97 27.33 -9.17
CA GLY A 65 -12.28 27.20 -9.80
C GLY A 65 -13.21 26.17 -9.17
N LEU A 66 -13.00 25.82 -7.89
CA LEU A 66 -13.83 24.82 -7.20
C LEU A 66 -15.32 25.23 -7.21
N ASP A 67 -16.19 24.27 -7.56
CA ASP A 67 -17.64 24.47 -7.45
C ASP A 67 -18.05 24.82 -6.01
N ARG A 68 -18.75 25.95 -5.85
CA ARG A 68 -19.18 26.48 -4.55
C ARG A 68 -20.17 25.58 -3.82
N ARG A 69 -20.84 24.68 -4.54
CA ARG A 69 -21.72 23.66 -3.95
C ARG A 69 -20.94 22.68 -3.08
N ILE A 70 -19.67 22.40 -3.40
CA ILE A 70 -18.86 21.42 -2.65
C ILE A 70 -18.59 21.87 -1.21
N PRO A 71 -18.07 23.09 -0.95
CA PRO A 71 -17.93 23.59 0.42
C PRO A 71 -19.27 23.75 1.17
N GLN A 72 -20.36 24.03 0.45
CA GLN A 72 -21.70 24.11 1.06
C GLN A 72 -22.16 22.74 1.54
N LEU A 73 -22.06 21.73 0.68
CA LEU A 73 -22.36 20.34 1.05
C LEU A 73 -21.46 19.86 2.18
N ALA A 74 -20.15 20.16 2.14
CA ALA A 74 -19.24 19.76 3.22
C ALA A 74 -19.67 20.31 4.59
N ARG A 75 -20.11 21.58 4.64
CA ARG A 75 -20.65 22.18 5.88
C ARG A 75 -21.98 21.58 6.29
N GLU A 76 -22.88 21.33 5.34
CA GLU A 76 -24.17 20.70 5.59
C GLU A 76 -24.00 19.29 6.19
N LEU A 77 -23.14 18.47 5.60
CA LEU A 77 -22.87 17.10 6.07
C LEU A 77 -22.13 17.07 7.40
N SER A 78 -21.28 18.05 7.66
CA SER A 78 -20.60 18.16 8.95
C SER A 78 -21.52 18.67 10.06
N GLY A 79 -22.58 19.40 9.70
CA GLY A 79 -23.54 19.96 10.66
C GLY A 79 -22.87 20.73 11.79
N ASP A 80 -23.38 20.55 13.01
CA ASP A 80 -22.83 21.12 14.24
C ASP A 80 -21.76 20.22 14.89
N SER A 81 -21.02 19.41 14.10
CA SER A 81 -19.97 18.52 14.63
C SER A 81 -18.98 19.27 15.52
N ASP A 82 -18.77 18.76 16.74
CA ASP A 82 -17.88 19.37 17.73
C ASP A 82 -16.39 19.23 17.37
N THR A 83 -16.04 18.25 16.54
CA THR A 83 -14.64 17.97 16.18
C THR A 83 -14.43 17.73 14.68
N SER A 84 -13.20 17.96 14.21
CA SER A 84 -12.81 17.63 12.82
C SER A 84 -12.90 16.13 12.52
N TYR A 85 -12.79 15.28 13.55
CA TYR A 85 -12.99 13.83 13.39
C TYR A 85 -14.45 13.52 13.09
N ASP A 86 -15.37 14.12 13.85
CA ASP A 86 -16.81 13.91 13.65
C ASP A 86 -17.27 14.46 12.29
N SER A 87 -16.73 15.60 11.86
CA SER A 87 -16.94 16.11 10.49
C SER A 87 -16.45 15.11 9.43
N ALA A 88 -15.26 14.54 9.59
CA ALA A 88 -14.71 13.58 8.64
C ALA A 88 -15.51 12.27 8.62
N PHE A 89 -15.93 11.80 9.79
CA PHE A 89 -16.77 10.62 9.91
C PHE A 89 -18.15 10.83 9.27
N ALA A 90 -18.81 11.96 9.52
CA ALA A 90 -20.11 12.27 8.92
C ALA A 90 -20.06 12.31 7.39
N ILE A 91 -19.02 12.94 6.83
CA ILE A 91 -18.78 12.97 5.38
C ILE A 91 -18.52 11.55 4.84
N GLU A 92 -17.64 10.77 5.50
CA GLU A 92 -17.34 9.38 5.10
C GLU A 92 -18.63 8.55 5.04
N GLN A 93 -19.42 8.54 6.12
CA GLN A 93 -20.63 7.74 6.21
C GLN A 93 -21.66 8.17 5.16
N THR A 94 -21.81 9.48 4.92
CA THR A 94 -22.73 9.97 3.88
C THR A 94 -22.32 9.46 2.50
N LEU A 95 -21.04 9.60 2.14
CA LEU A 95 -20.55 9.08 0.86
C LEU A 95 -20.74 7.56 0.77
N LYS A 96 -20.38 6.84 1.82
CA LYS A 96 -20.41 5.39 1.88
C LYS A 96 -21.81 4.79 1.72
N TRP A 97 -22.83 5.45 2.25
CA TRP A 97 -24.19 4.90 2.28
C TRP A 97 -25.16 5.53 1.27
N ASN A 98 -24.91 6.76 0.81
CA ASN A 98 -25.83 7.48 -0.10
C ASN A 98 -25.37 7.51 -1.56
N TYR A 99 -24.19 6.98 -1.86
CA TYR A 99 -23.60 6.92 -3.20
C TYR A 99 -23.34 5.47 -3.59
N ARG A 100 -23.29 5.20 -4.90
CA ARG A 100 -23.05 3.84 -5.42
C ARG A 100 -21.68 3.73 -6.05
N TYR A 101 -21.05 2.57 -5.87
CA TYR A 101 -19.80 2.28 -6.58
C TYR A 101 -20.10 1.76 -8.00
N THR A 102 -19.35 2.25 -8.99
CA THR A 102 -19.37 1.72 -10.36
C THR A 102 -18.00 1.88 -11.03
N ARG A 103 -17.64 0.92 -11.89
CA ARG A 103 -16.45 0.96 -12.76
C ARG A 103 -16.80 1.34 -14.20
N GLU A 104 -18.08 1.46 -14.51
CA GLU A 104 -18.53 1.83 -15.84
C GLU A 104 -18.11 3.26 -16.16
N GLY A 105 -17.89 3.54 -17.44
CA GLY A 105 -17.39 4.83 -17.91
C GLY A 105 -18.20 6.00 -17.35
N THR A 106 -17.60 6.74 -16.43
CA THR A 106 -18.20 7.91 -15.76
C THR A 106 -18.34 9.12 -16.70
N GLY A 107 -18.14 8.92 -18.01
CA GLY A 107 -18.21 9.95 -19.04
C GLY A 107 -17.18 11.06 -18.86
N PHE A 108 -17.14 11.98 -19.81
CA PHE A 108 -16.35 13.20 -19.67
C PHE A 108 -17.19 14.26 -18.94
N SER A 109 -16.62 14.87 -17.89
CA SER A 109 -17.17 16.03 -17.21
C SER A 109 -16.08 17.09 -17.06
N VAL A 110 -16.47 18.36 -17.18
CA VAL A 110 -15.58 19.51 -16.95
C VAL A 110 -15.19 19.61 -15.47
N ASP A 111 -16.11 19.27 -14.57
CA ASP A 111 -15.85 19.11 -13.13
C ASP A 111 -16.29 17.70 -12.70
N PRO A 112 -15.37 16.72 -12.71
CA PRO A 112 -15.68 15.33 -12.36
C PRO A 112 -16.14 15.16 -10.91
N VAL A 113 -15.64 15.98 -9.97
CA VAL A 113 -15.99 15.88 -8.55
C VAL A 113 -17.39 16.44 -8.31
N ALA A 114 -17.73 17.58 -8.91
CA ALA A 114 -19.07 18.15 -8.82
C ALA A 114 -20.11 17.24 -9.49
N ASN A 115 -19.82 16.70 -10.68
CA ASN A 115 -20.72 15.76 -11.35
C ASN A 115 -20.94 14.49 -10.52
N PHE A 116 -19.89 13.94 -9.92
CA PHE A 116 -20.01 12.82 -8.98
C PHE A 116 -20.90 13.17 -7.77
N LEU A 117 -20.64 14.31 -7.11
CA LEU A 117 -21.34 14.68 -5.88
C LEU A 117 -22.83 15.01 -6.07
N PHE A 118 -23.18 15.70 -7.15
CA PHE A 118 -24.50 16.30 -7.30
C PHE A 118 -25.38 15.67 -8.38
N GLU A 119 -24.78 15.04 -9.39
CA GLU A 119 -25.53 14.57 -10.57
C GLU A 119 -25.58 13.04 -10.61
N ARG A 120 -24.41 12.39 -10.75
CA ARG A 120 -24.35 10.93 -10.88
C ARG A 120 -24.59 10.23 -9.56
N LYS A 121 -23.92 10.67 -8.49
CA LYS A 121 -23.81 9.96 -7.20
C LYS A 121 -23.25 8.54 -7.33
N GLU A 122 -22.44 8.32 -8.36
CA GLU A 122 -21.90 7.03 -8.73
C GLU A 122 -20.47 7.18 -9.27
N GLY A 123 -19.53 6.36 -8.82
CA GLY A 123 -18.14 6.39 -9.31
C GLY A 123 -17.26 5.26 -8.74
N HIS A 124 -15.98 5.24 -9.12
CA HIS A 124 -14.98 4.33 -8.54
C HIS A 124 -14.24 4.97 -7.35
N CYS A 125 -13.38 4.21 -6.68
CA CYS A 125 -12.72 4.58 -5.43
C CYS A 125 -12.03 5.96 -5.46
N GLU A 126 -11.37 6.32 -6.56
CA GLU A 126 -10.74 7.66 -6.71
C GLU A 126 -11.75 8.82 -6.62
N TYR A 127 -12.96 8.68 -7.15
CA TYR A 127 -14.00 9.71 -7.03
C TYR A 127 -14.42 9.91 -5.58
N PHE A 128 -14.64 8.81 -4.86
CA PHE A 128 -15.00 8.83 -3.44
C PHE A 128 -13.89 9.46 -2.59
N ALA A 129 -12.65 8.99 -2.75
CA ALA A 129 -11.50 9.50 -2.03
C ALA A 129 -11.24 10.98 -2.33
N THR A 130 -11.28 11.37 -3.60
CA THR A 130 -11.06 12.77 -4.02
C THR A 130 -12.17 13.69 -3.52
N ALA A 131 -13.43 13.28 -3.64
CA ALA A 131 -14.57 14.08 -3.17
C ALA A 131 -14.49 14.32 -1.66
N MET A 132 -14.20 13.28 -0.87
CA MET A 132 -14.02 13.41 0.57
C MET A 132 -12.86 14.36 0.91
N VAL A 133 -11.70 14.21 0.27
CA VAL A 133 -10.55 15.10 0.49
C VAL A 133 -10.91 16.55 0.18
N VAL A 134 -11.53 16.82 -0.97
CA VAL A 134 -11.90 18.19 -1.37
C VAL A 134 -12.90 18.80 -0.39
N MET A 135 -13.90 18.03 0.06
CA MET A 135 -14.85 18.48 1.09
C MET A 135 -14.14 18.80 2.41
N LEU A 136 -13.27 17.92 2.90
CA LEU A 136 -12.51 18.15 4.15
C LEU A 136 -11.60 19.38 4.07
N ARG A 137 -10.86 19.51 2.97
CA ARG A 137 -9.99 20.67 2.75
C ARG A 137 -10.76 21.98 2.70
N SER A 138 -12.00 21.96 2.19
CA SER A 138 -12.89 23.12 2.18
C SER A 138 -13.37 23.56 3.56
N LEU A 139 -13.28 22.66 4.55
CA LEU A 139 -13.53 22.94 5.97
C LEU A 139 -12.23 23.32 6.72
N GLY A 140 -11.10 23.40 6.03
CA GLY A 140 -9.79 23.64 6.65
C GLY A 140 -9.22 22.41 7.37
N ILE A 141 -9.75 21.21 7.11
CA ILE A 141 -9.26 19.97 7.69
C ILE A 141 -8.18 19.38 6.77
N PRO A 142 -6.93 19.23 7.23
CA PRO A 142 -5.86 18.66 6.43
C PRO A 142 -6.11 17.19 6.07
N ALA A 143 -6.20 16.91 4.77
CA ALA A 143 -6.47 15.58 4.23
C ALA A 143 -5.65 15.30 2.97
N ARG A 144 -5.38 14.02 2.69
CA ARG A 144 -4.72 13.58 1.44
C ARG A 144 -5.36 12.30 0.89
N PRO A 145 -5.42 12.16 -0.44
CA PRO A 145 -5.76 10.88 -1.05
C PRO A 145 -4.55 9.95 -0.94
N VAL A 146 -4.80 8.65 -0.81
CA VAL A 146 -3.77 7.62 -0.84
C VAL A 146 -4.19 6.56 -1.82
N ASN A 147 -3.26 6.17 -2.70
CA ASN A 147 -3.43 5.11 -3.66
C ASN A 147 -2.52 3.95 -3.28
N GLY A 148 -3.03 2.74 -3.35
CA GLY A 148 -2.26 1.54 -3.06
C GLY A 148 -3.06 0.29 -3.36
N PHE A 149 -2.83 -0.74 -2.57
CA PHE A 149 -3.53 -2.01 -2.71
C PHE A 149 -4.24 -2.35 -1.40
N LEU A 150 -5.54 -2.62 -1.48
CA LEU A 150 -6.37 -3.04 -0.34
C LEU A 150 -6.78 -4.50 -0.49
N GLY A 151 -6.58 -5.25 0.58
CA GLY A 151 -6.80 -6.70 0.61
C GLY A 151 -5.61 -7.48 0.07
N SER A 152 -5.64 -8.78 0.34
CA SER A 152 -4.67 -9.74 -0.19
C SER A 152 -5.23 -11.15 -0.03
N ARG A 153 -4.73 -12.10 -0.82
CA ARG A 153 -5.06 -13.51 -0.62
C ARG A 153 -3.82 -14.30 -0.25
N TYR A 154 -3.89 -15.03 0.86
CA TYR A 154 -2.83 -15.92 1.26
C TYR A 154 -2.77 -17.15 0.34
N ASN A 155 -1.60 -17.42 -0.24
CA ASN A 155 -1.31 -18.64 -0.99
C ASN A 155 -0.53 -19.62 -0.11
N SER A 156 -1.23 -20.63 0.40
CA SER A 156 -0.65 -21.66 1.27
C SER A 156 0.38 -22.55 0.58
N TYR A 157 0.34 -22.70 -0.74
CA TYR A 157 1.29 -23.55 -1.51
C TYR A 157 2.68 -22.92 -1.66
N GLY A 158 2.79 -21.61 -1.44
CA GLY A 158 4.05 -20.88 -1.56
C GLY A 158 4.43 -20.02 -0.37
N ASP A 159 3.57 -19.93 0.65
CA ASP A 159 3.75 -19.10 1.86
C ASP A 159 3.97 -17.61 1.51
N TYR A 160 3.04 -17.04 0.75
CA TYR A 160 3.03 -15.62 0.40
C TYR A 160 1.62 -15.07 0.23
N TYR A 161 1.48 -13.74 0.31
CA TYR A 161 0.26 -13.03 -0.03
C TYR A 161 0.28 -12.57 -1.49
N ILE A 162 -0.80 -12.83 -2.20
CA ILE A 162 -1.06 -12.36 -3.55
C ILE A 162 -1.76 -10.99 -3.45
N VAL A 163 -1.17 -10.02 -4.12
CA VAL A 163 -1.72 -8.68 -4.36
C VAL A 163 -1.70 -8.45 -5.87
N THR A 164 -2.84 -8.14 -6.45
CA THR A 164 -3.01 -7.97 -7.91
C THR A 164 -3.46 -6.55 -8.24
N GLU A 165 -3.43 -6.17 -9.52
CA GLU A 165 -4.02 -4.91 -10.00
C GLU A 165 -5.50 -4.77 -9.62
N GLY A 166 -6.23 -5.89 -9.50
CA GLY A 166 -7.60 -5.90 -9.01
C GLY A 166 -7.73 -5.41 -7.56
N ASN A 167 -6.66 -5.45 -6.78
CA ASN A 167 -6.62 -4.93 -5.41
C ASN A 167 -6.28 -3.43 -5.36
N ALA A 168 -6.04 -2.77 -6.50
CA ALA A 168 -5.78 -1.34 -6.54
C ALA A 168 -6.96 -0.57 -5.92
N HIS A 169 -6.67 0.27 -4.94
CA HIS A 169 -7.68 0.99 -4.17
C HIS A 169 -7.19 2.38 -3.75
N SER A 170 -8.15 3.28 -3.59
CA SER A 170 -7.92 4.66 -3.18
C SER A 170 -8.71 4.95 -1.91
N TRP A 171 -8.04 5.46 -0.89
CA TRP A 171 -8.64 5.86 0.39
C TRP A 171 -8.18 7.25 0.79
N VAL A 172 -8.61 7.71 1.97
CA VAL A 172 -8.31 9.04 2.49
C VAL A 172 -7.53 8.93 3.78
N GLU A 173 -6.55 9.79 3.95
CA GLU A 173 -5.92 10.02 5.26
C GLU A 173 -6.22 11.45 5.73
N VAL A 174 -6.65 11.57 6.97
CA VAL A 174 -6.97 12.84 7.63
C VAL A 174 -6.03 13.03 8.80
N PHE A 175 -5.43 14.21 8.91
CA PHE A 175 -4.49 14.49 9.97
C PHE A 175 -5.19 15.09 11.18
N PHE A 176 -4.95 14.51 12.36
CA PHE A 176 -5.43 15.06 13.62
C PHE A 176 -4.27 15.42 14.54
N PRO A 177 -4.26 16.62 15.15
CA PRO A 177 -3.27 17.00 16.14
C PRO A 177 -3.17 15.95 17.25
N ASN A 178 -1.95 15.64 17.68
CA ASN A 178 -1.63 14.62 18.70
C ASN A 178 -1.89 13.15 18.32
N ARG A 179 -2.43 12.87 17.12
CA ARG A 179 -2.61 11.51 16.60
C ARG A 179 -1.84 11.25 15.31
N GLY A 180 -1.74 12.25 14.44
CA GLY A 180 -1.17 12.10 13.10
C GLY A 180 -2.23 11.69 12.08
N TRP A 181 -1.82 10.99 11.03
CA TRP A 181 -2.67 10.54 9.95
C TRP A 181 -3.57 9.37 10.38
N VAL A 182 -4.86 9.48 10.07
CA VAL A 182 -5.88 8.46 10.32
C VAL A 182 -6.58 8.15 9.01
N THR A 183 -6.72 6.86 8.71
CA THR A 183 -7.36 6.34 7.49
C THR A 183 -8.88 6.40 7.58
N PHE A 184 -9.51 6.86 6.51
CA PHE A 184 -10.94 6.81 6.24
C PHE A 184 -11.16 6.19 4.85
N ASP A 185 -12.24 5.41 4.70
CA ASP A 185 -12.63 4.83 3.42
C ASP A 185 -14.10 5.13 3.11
N PRO A 186 -14.36 6.18 2.30
CA PRO A 186 -15.71 6.54 1.88
C PRO A 186 -16.32 5.56 0.87
N THR A 187 -15.59 4.53 0.43
CA THR A 187 -16.08 3.57 -0.57
C THR A 187 -17.07 2.57 0.05
N PRO A 188 -18.21 2.28 -0.61
CA PRO A 188 -19.18 1.30 -0.14
C PRO A 188 -18.60 -0.12 0.08
N PRO A 189 -19.01 -0.87 1.13
CA PRO A 189 -18.37 -2.13 1.54
C PRO A 189 -18.56 -3.33 0.59
N ALA A 190 -19.71 -3.47 -0.09
CA ALA A 190 -20.00 -4.67 -0.90
C ALA A 190 -18.96 -4.94 -2.01
N VAL A 191 -18.26 -3.89 -2.45
CA VAL A 191 -17.25 -3.96 -3.50
C VAL A 191 -15.89 -4.43 -2.96
N THR A 192 -15.56 -4.15 -1.70
CA THR A 192 -14.27 -4.58 -1.13
C THR A 192 -14.21 -6.10 -0.92
N GLU A 193 -15.35 -6.76 -0.66
CA GLU A 193 -15.42 -8.22 -0.52
C GLU A 193 -15.48 -8.96 -1.88
N GLU A 194 -16.21 -8.43 -2.86
CA GLU A 194 -16.25 -8.99 -4.23
C GLU A 194 -14.89 -8.91 -4.93
N LEU A 195 -14.15 -7.82 -4.75
CA LEU A 195 -12.79 -7.64 -5.28
C LEU A 195 -11.79 -8.69 -4.77
N VAL A 196 -11.96 -9.12 -3.53
CA VAL A 196 -11.06 -10.08 -2.87
C VAL A 196 -11.42 -11.53 -3.24
N SER A 197 -12.68 -11.80 -3.59
CA SER A 197 -13.19 -13.17 -3.77
C SER A 197 -13.28 -13.64 -5.24
N ALA A 198 -13.52 -12.75 -6.20
CA ALA A 198 -14.00 -13.14 -7.53
C ALA A 198 -13.00 -13.84 -8.48
N SER A 199 -11.70 -13.91 -8.20
CA SER A 199 -10.69 -14.38 -9.18
C SER A 199 -9.91 -15.66 -8.84
N PHE A 200 -10.14 -16.31 -7.71
CA PHE A 200 -9.16 -17.31 -7.24
C PHE A 200 -9.77 -18.65 -6.76
N THR A 201 -9.91 -19.60 -7.67
CA THR A 201 -10.08 -21.04 -7.35
C THR A 201 -8.76 -21.63 -6.81
N GLU A 202 -8.81 -22.71 -6.00
CA GLU A 202 -7.64 -23.49 -5.51
C GLU A 202 -6.60 -23.78 -6.61
N MET A 203 -7.05 -24.20 -7.79
CA MET A 203 -6.20 -24.51 -8.95
C MET A 203 -5.38 -23.31 -9.43
N ASN A 204 -5.96 -22.10 -9.39
CA ASN A 204 -5.28 -20.88 -9.82
C ASN A 204 -4.18 -20.47 -8.84
N LEU A 205 -4.37 -20.68 -7.53
CA LEU A 205 -3.33 -20.44 -6.52
C LEU A 205 -2.14 -21.39 -6.71
N PHE A 206 -2.43 -22.66 -7.01
CA PHE A 206 -1.38 -23.64 -7.28
C PHE A 206 -0.57 -23.27 -8.53
N LEU A 207 -1.24 -22.95 -9.64
CA LEU A 207 -0.60 -22.50 -10.89
C LEU A 207 0.20 -21.20 -10.70
N ASP A 208 -0.31 -20.24 -9.92
CA ASP A 208 0.41 -19.02 -9.56
C ASP A 208 1.70 -19.33 -8.79
N SER A 209 1.65 -20.25 -7.82
CA SER A 209 2.85 -20.67 -7.07
C SER A 209 3.91 -21.30 -7.98
N MET A 210 3.48 -22.01 -9.04
CA MET A 210 4.39 -22.58 -10.03
C MET A 210 4.98 -21.50 -10.94
N LYS A 211 4.17 -20.53 -11.39
CA LYS A 211 4.65 -19.37 -12.16
C LYS A 211 5.65 -18.54 -11.34
N LEU A 212 5.36 -18.26 -10.07
CA LEU A 212 6.26 -17.48 -9.20
C LEU A 212 7.57 -18.23 -8.93
N LYS A 213 7.52 -19.56 -8.74
CA LYS A 213 8.74 -20.40 -8.66
C LYS A 213 9.53 -20.34 -9.97
N TRP A 214 8.88 -20.46 -11.13
CA TRP A 214 9.53 -20.33 -12.43
C TRP A 214 10.16 -18.94 -12.64
N TYR A 215 9.44 -17.86 -12.32
CA TYR A 215 9.97 -16.51 -12.39
C TYR A 215 11.19 -16.33 -11.47
N LYS A 216 11.11 -16.82 -10.23
CA LYS A 216 12.19 -16.70 -9.24
C LYS A 216 13.44 -17.53 -9.59
N TRP A 217 13.27 -18.71 -10.16
CA TRP A 217 14.35 -19.68 -10.36
C TRP A 217 14.81 -19.85 -11.80
N VAL A 218 14.06 -19.36 -12.79
CA VAL A 218 14.39 -19.51 -14.22
C VAL A 218 14.47 -18.16 -14.93
N VAL A 219 13.49 -17.27 -14.74
CA VAL A 219 13.45 -15.98 -15.46
C VAL A 219 14.36 -14.93 -14.81
N PHE A 220 14.28 -14.73 -13.49
CA PHE A 220 15.13 -13.83 -12.72
C PHE A 220 16.38 -14.53 -12.14
N TYR A 221 16.81 -15.64 -12.74
CA TYR A 221 18.00 -16.38 -12.32
C TYR A 221 19.28 -15.61 -12.68
N ASN A 222 19.50 -14.46 -12.03
CA ASN A 222 20.69 -13.63 -12.21
C ASN A 222 21.89 -14.22 -11.47
N LEU A 223 23.05 -14.12 -12.13
CA LEU A 223 24.38 -14.59 -11.76
C LEU A 223 24.78 -14.32 -10.29
N ASP A 224 24.20 -13.30 -9.66
CA ASP A 224 24.47 -12.93 -8.25
C ASP A 224 24.03 -14.00 -7.25
N ARG A 225 22.91 -14.71 -7.52
CA ARG A 225 22.49 -15.86 -6.70
C ARG A 225 23.33 -17.10 -6.98
N GLN A 226 23.90 -17.23 -8.18
CA GLN A 226 24.88 -18.27 -8.48
C GLN A 226 26.14 -18.05 -7.65
N ILE A 227 26.65 -16.83 -7.54
CA ILE A 227 27.85 -16.52 -6.73
C ILE A 227 27.61 -16.82 -5.25
N LEU A 228 26.44 -16.53 -4.68
CA LEU A 228 26.12 -16.85 -3.28
C LEU A 228 26.05 -18.36 -2.99
N LEU A 229 25.53 -19.15 -3.94
CA LEU A 229 25.54 -20.60 -3.84
C LEU A 229 26.93 -21.18 -4.09
N TYR A 230 27.66 -20.66 -5.08
CA TYR A 230 29.02 -21.12 -5.40
C TYR A 230 30.00 -20.81 -4.27
N THR A 231 30.00 -19.59 -3.72
CA THR A 231 30.87 -19.20 -2.59
C THR A 231 30.53 -19.96 -1.31
N GLY A 232 29.23 -20.20 -1.05
CA GLY A 232 28.78 -21.02 0.08
C GLY A 232 29.23 -22.48 -0.03
N LEU A 233 29.10 -23.09 -1.22
CA LEU A 233 29.56 -24.46 -1.48
C LEU A 233 31.09 -24.58 -1.51
N TRP A 234 31.79 -23.60 -2.09
CA TRP A 234 33.25 -23.57 -2.21
C TRP A 234 33.92 -23.46 -0.84
N ASN A 235 33.41 -22.58 0.04
CA ASN A 235 33.89 -22.45 1.42
C ASN A 235 33.64 -23.69 2.28
N THR A 236 32.65 -24.53 1.93
CA THR A 236 32.41 -25.81 2.60
C THR A 236 33.23 -26.98 2.04
N LEU A 237 33.72 -26.90 0.80
CA LEU A 237 34.41 -27.99 0.11
C LEU A 237 35.95 -27.86 0.13
N LEU A 238 36.50 -26.66 0.35
CA LEU A 238 37.94 -26.41 0.46
C LEU A 238 38.23 -25.63 1.76
N PRO A 239 38.62 -26.31 2.85
CA PRO A 239 38.88 -25.67 4.15
C PRO A 239 40.07 -24.70 4.17
N ASP A 240 40.99 -24.80 3.19
CA ASP A 240 42.32 -24.15 3.25
C ASP A 240 42.52 -22.95 2.31
N SER A 241 41.46 -22.37 1.72
CA SER A 241 41.62 -21.07 1.04
C SER A 241 41.63 -19.93 2.07
N GLN A 242 42.80 -19.70 2.67
CA GLN A 242 43.04 -18.56 3.54
C GLN A 242 42.80 -17.23 2.78
N HIS A 243 41.98 -16.38 3.41
CA HIS A 243 41.80 -14.94 3.17
C HIS A 243 41.09 -14.49 1.89
N ILE A 244 39.76 -14.63 1.86
CA ILE A 244 38.90 -13.59 1.26
C ILE A 244 37.70 -13.36 2.19
N ASP A 245 37.71 -12.24 2.91
CA ASP A 245 36.58 -11.78 3.72
C ASP A 245 35.60 -10.99 2.83
N LEU A 246 34.42 -11.55 2.60
CA LEU A 246 33.33 -10.93 1.81
C LEU A 246 32.11 -10.57 2.68
N GLY A 247 32.29 -10.37 3.99
CA GLY A 247 31.35 -9.60 4.80
C GLY A 247 29.91 -10.13 4.91
N THR A 248 29.67 -11.43 4.77
CA THR A 248 28.34 -12.03 4.90
C THR A 248 28.32 -13.11 5.97
N HIS A 249 27.84 -12.74 7.16
CA HIS A 249 27.53 -13.69 8.23
C HIS A 249 26.27 -14.51 7.87
N VAL A 250 26.44 -15.53 7.04
CA VAL A 250 25.50 -16.67 7.00
C VAL A 250 26.31 -17.89 7.40
N SER A 251 26.12 -18.35 8.64
CA SER A 251 26.86 -19.51 9.13
C SER A 251 26.41 -20.77 8.36
N ALA A 252 27.36 -21.63 7.98
CA ALA A 252 27.10 -22.89 7.28
C ALA A 252 26.07 -23.81 7.98
N ARG A 253 25.77 -23.55 9.26
CA ARG A 253 24.76 -24.23 10.07
C ARG A 253 23.33 -23.87 9.66
N GLU A 254 23.04 -22.61 9.30
CA GLU A 254 21.71 -22.18 8.87
C GLU A 254 21.35 -22.74 7.48
N PHE A 255 22.33 -22.82 6.59
CA PHE A 255 22.14 -23.38 5.26
C PHE A 255 21.81 -24.89 5.31
N ARG A 256 22.46 -25.63 6.21
CA ARG A 256 22.23 -27.07 6.42
C ARG A 256 20.81 -27.36 6.95
N MET A 257 20.29 -26.51 7.85
CA MET A 257 18.93 -26.64 8.37
C MET A 257 17.86 -26.40 7.30
N LYS A 258 18.06 -25.39 6.43
CA LYS A 258 17.12 -25.06 5.34
C LYS A 258 17.05 -26.11 4.23
N MET A 259 18.16 -26.81 3.94
CA MET A 259 18.13 -27.93 3.00
C MET A 259 17.49 -29.17 3.62
N GLY A 260 17.77 -29.47 4.89
CA GLY A 260 17.19 -30.63 5.59
C GLY A 260 15.67 -30.57 5.79
N SER A 261 15.06 -29.37 5.82
CA SER A 261 13.60 -29.21 5.84
C SER A 261 12.98 -29.40 4.45
N THR A 262 13.66 -28.94 3.40
CA THR A 262 13.20 -29.05 2.02
C THR A 262 13.21 -30.51 1.53
N VAL A 263 14.23 -31.29 1.90
CA VAL A 263 14.34 -32.71 1.54
C VAL A 263 13.30 -33.56 2.28
N ARG A 264 13.03 -33.28 3.57
CA ARG A 264 11.98 -33.99 4.34
C ARG A 264 10.57 -33.78 3.79
N ASN A 265 10.27 -32.59 3.27
CA ASN A 265 8.98 -32.33 2.60
C ASN A 265 8.86 -33.06 1.25
N MET A 266 9.96 -33.42 0.59
CA MET A 266 9.94 -34.23 -0.63
C MET A 266 9.85 -35.74 -0.36
N GLU A 267 10.39 -36.24 0.76
CA GLU A 267 10.28 -37.65 1.14
C GLU A 267 8.88 -38.03 1.60
N ASN A 268 8.18 -37.14 2.30
CA ASN A 268 6.79 -37.37 2.73
C ASN A 268 5.79 -37.49 1.56
N TRP A 269 6.16 -37.04 0.35
CA TRP A 269 5.34 -37.22 -0.85
C TRP A 269 5.44 -38.64 -1.45
N LYS A 270 6.52 -39.39 -1.20
CA LYS A 270 6.67 -40.76 -1.73
C LYS A 270 5.86 -41.81 -0.98
N ILE A 271 5.23 -41.47 0.15
CA ILE A 271 4.49 -42.42 1.00
C ILE A 271 2.97 -42.23 0.90
N ALA A 272 2.49 -41.19 0.23
CA ALA A 272 1.06 -40.96 -0.01
C ALA A 272 0.71 -41.17 -1.49
N VAL A 273 0.68 -42.44 -1.92
CA VAL A 273 -0.02 -42.93 -3.12
C VAL A 273 -0.88 -44.11 -2.70
#